data_AF-A0AAV9LB62-F1
#
_entry.id   AF-A0AAV9LB62-F1
#
_cell.length_a   1.000
_cell.length_b   1.000
_cell.length_c   1.000
_cell.angle_alpha   90.00
_cell.angle_beta   90.00
_cell.angle_gamma   90.00
#
_symmetry.space_group_name_H-M   'P 1'
#
loop_
_entity.id
_entity.type
_entity.pdbx_description
1 polymer ?
#
loop_
_entity_poly.entity_id
_entity_poly.type
_entity_poly.pdbx_seq_one_letter_code
_entity_poly.pdbx_strand_id
1 'polypeptide(L)'
;MGPAQMITEKAKLYLTYQVSAWVKIKQASGPQSVNVALGVDSQWVNGGQVEISNDIWHEIGGSFRIEKQAAKVMIYLQGPAAGVDLMVAGLQFFPVDRRARFRHLKRQTEKIRMQDLILKFSGLDSSNLLGTSVRIRQLQNSFPFGSAIRRLSMDNEGFNDFFVENFNWAVFGNELKQYWTEAQQGNFNYKDADELLNFCTQNNIQVRGHCILWEEVATVQSSVQSLNKSDLMKAVQNRLTGLLTGQGEVQAL
;
A
#
# COMPACT_ATOMS: atom_id res chain seq x y z
N MET A 1 -28.55 -1.92 -12.42
CA MET A 1 -28.23 -2.89 -11.36
C MET A 1 -28.08 -4.24 -12.00
N GLY A 2 -26.99 -4.96 -11.73
CA GLY A 2 -26.72 -6.28 -12.29
C GLY A 2 -27.29 -7.42 -11.43
N PRO A 3 -26.78 -8.65 -11.61
CA PRO A 3 -27.21 -9.82 -10.86
C PRO A 3 -27.09 -9.63 -9.35
N ALA A 4 -28.06 -10.18 -8.60
CA ALA A 4 -28.08 -10.10 -7.14
C ALA A 4 -28.54 -11.43 -6.52
N GLN A 5 -28.04 -11.72 -5.32
CA GLN A 5 -28.40 -12.93 -4.57
C GLN A 5 -28.55 -12.64 -3.08
N MET A 6 -29.58 -13.21 -2.46
CA MET A 6 -29.73 -13.17 -1.01
C MET A 6 -28.77 -14.16 -0.34
N ILE A 7 -28.02 -13.69 0.65
CA ILE A 7 -27.01 -14.48 1.37
C ILE A 7 -27.16 -14.38 2.90
N THR A 8 -28.27 -13.82 3.40
CA THR A 8 -28.52 -13.62 4.84
C THR A 8 -28.18 -14.85 5.68
N GLU A 9 -28.66 -16.03 5.28
CA GLU A 9 -28.46 -17.29 6.01
C GLU A 9 -27.04 -17.87 5.88
N LYS A 10 -26.28 -17.41 4.87
CA LYS A 10 -24.90 -17.85 4.62
C LYS A 10 -23.87 -16.94 5.30
N ALA A 11 -24.25 -15.70 5.58
CA ALA A 11 -23.39 -14.72 6.22
C ALA A 11 -23.31 -14.94 7.73
N LYS A 12 -22.09 -14.93 8.26
CA LYS A 12 -21.82 -15.03 9.71
C LYS A 12 -21.10 -13.79 10.19
N LEU A 13 -21.44 -13.37 11.40
CA LEU A 13 -20.80 -12.22 12.03
C LEU A 13 -19.33 -12.45 12.27
N TYR A 14 -18.56 -11.37 12.16
CA TYR A 14 -17.15 -11.27 12.50
C TYR A 14 -16.19 -12.17 11.70
N LEU A 15 -16.67 -12.84 10.66
CA LEU A 15 -15.80 -13.51 9.69
C LEU A 15 -15.45 -12.54 8.56
N THR A 16 -14.16 -12.52 8.19
CA THR A 16 -13.72 -11.90 6.95
C THR A 16 -13.99 -12.87 5.81
N TYR A 17 -14.82 -12.47 4.86
CA TYR A 17 -15.06 -13.20 3.62
C TYR A 17 -14.16 -12.65 2.53
N GLN A 18 -13.56 -13.54 1.75
CA GLN A 18 -12.98 -13.18 0.44
C GLN A 18 -14.06 -13.33 -0.62
N VAL A 19 -14.02 -12.44 -1.60
CA VAL A 19 -14.91 -12.43 -2.77
C VAL A 19 -14.04 -12.49 -4.01
N SER A 20 -14.42 -13.35 -4.95
CA SER A 20 -13.81 -13.40 -6.29
C SER A 20 -14.90 -13.65 -7.33
N ALA A 21 -14.81 -12.98 -8.47
CA ALA A 21 -15.64 -13.22 -9.64
C ALA A 21 -14.88 -12.86 -10.90
N TRP A 22 -15.07 -13.63 -11.97
CA TRP A 22 -14.63 -13.23 -13.31
C TRP A 22 -15.73 -12.42 -13.97
N VAL A 23 -15.37 -11.27 -14.52
CA VAL A 23 -16.28 -10.37 -15.22
C VAL A 23 -15.73 -9.97 -16.57
N LYS A 24 -16.62 -9.74 -17.52
CA LYS A 24 -16.30 -9.25 -18.86
C LYS A 24 -17.43 -8.35 -19.32
N ILE A 25 -17.09 -7.22 -19.94
CA ILE A 25 -18.08 -6.30 -20.52
C ILE A 25 -18.02 -6.33 -22.04
N LYS A 26 -19.15 -6.07 -22.70
CA LYS A 26 -19.20 -5.85 -24.16
C LYS A 26 -19.85 -4.51 -24.47
N GLN A 27 -19.44 -3.91 -25.59
CA GLN A 27 -20.09 -2.72 -26.16
C GLN A 27 -19.97 -1.45 -25.28
N ALA A 28 -18.82 -1.23 -24.64
CA ALA A 28 -18.56 -0.01 -23.86
C ALA A 28 -17.78 1.04 -24.67
N SER A 29 -18.15 2.31 -24.53
CA SER A 29 -17.47 3.46 -25.17
C SER A 29 -16.29 4.02 -24.37
N GLY A 30 -15.85 3.31 -23.32
CA GLY A 30 -14.74 3.69 -22.45
C GLY A 30 -14.62 2.78 -21.22
N PRO A 31 -13.64 3.04 -20.33
CA PRO A 31 -13.47 2.28 -19.10
C PRO A 31 -14.77 2.24 -18.28
N GLN A 32 -15.16 1.05 -17.83
CA GLN A 32 -16.33 0.82 -17.01
C GLN A 32 -15.91 0.26 -15.66
N SER A 33 -16.52 0.78 -14.60
CA SER A 33 -16.35 0.19 -13.29
C SER A 33 -17.37 -0.92 -13.07
N VAL A 34 -16.89 -2.08 -12.61
CA VAL A 34 -17.72 -3.20 -12.16
C VAL A 34 -17.31 -3.53 -10.73
N ASN A 35 -18.29 -3.65 -9.83
CA ASN A 35 -18.02 -3.91 -8.41
C ASN A 35 -18.93 -4.98 -7.84
N VAL A 36 -18.41 -5.74 -6.89
CA VAL A 36 -19.21 -6.59 -6.01
C VAL A 36 -19.52 -5.76 -4.76
N ALA A 37 -20.81 -5.57 -4.47
CA ALA A 37 -21.27 -4.84 -3.30
C ALA A 37 -22.25 -5.68 -2.48
N LEU A 38 -22.32 -5.41 -1.19
CA LEU A 38 -23.30 -5.99 -0.31
C LEU A 38 -24.27 -4.92 0.16
N GLY A 39 -25.57 -5.20 0.05
CA GLY A 39 -26.62 -4.48 0.76
C GLY A 39 -26.91 -5.19 2.07
N VAL A 40 -26.57 -4.57 3.19
CA VAL A 40 -26.77 -5.06 4.56
C VAL A 40 -27.80 -4.13 5.22
N ASP A 41 -29.06 -4.56 5.30
CA ASP A 41 -30.17 -3.72 5.80
C ASP A 41 -30.20 -2.30 5.19
N SER A 42 -30.01 -2.24 3.87
CA SER A 42 -29.95 -1.00 3.07
C SER A 42 -28.68 -0.15 3.25
N GLN A 43 -27.67 -0.65 3.97
CA GLN A 43 -26.32 -0.07 3.99
C GLN A 43 -25.41 -0.78 2.99
N TRP A 44 -24.61 0.00 2.26
CA TRP A 44 -23.69 -0.53 1.26
C TRP A 44 -22.33 -0.86 1.86
N VAL A 45 -21.85 -2.08 1.61
CA VAL A 45 -20.49 -2.52 1.92
C VAL A 45 -19.80 -2.88 0.62
N ASN A 46 -18.67 -2.25 0.32
CA ASN A 46 -17.86 -2.61 -0.85
C ASN A 46 -17.22 -3.99 -0.63
N GLY A 47 -17.37 -4.88 -1.60
CA GLY A 47 -16.80 -6.23 -1.60
C GLY A 47 -15.64 -6.40 -2.59
N GLY A 48 -15.37 -5.43 -3.46
CA GLY A 48 -14.32 -5.49 -4.48
C GLY A 48 -14.74 -4.74 -5.75
N GLN A 49 -13.78 -4.19 -6.49
CA GLN A 49 -14.02 -3.39 -7.69
C GLN A 49 -12.90 -3.60 -8.70
N VAL A 50 -13.25 -3.52 -9.98
CA VAL A 50 -12.31 -3.48 -11.09
C VAL A 50 -12.78 -2.47 -12.13
N GLU A 51 -11.83 -1.84 -12.81
CA GLU A 51 -12.10 -1.04 -14.01
C GLU A 51 -11.75 -1.86 -15.26
N ILE A 52 -12.68 -1.92 -16.22
CA ILE A 52 -12.55 -2.73 -17.43
C ILE A 52 -12.66 -1.81 -18.64
N SER A 53 -11.65 -1.84 -19.50
CA SER A 53 -11.57 -1.03 -20.72
C SER A 53 -11.50 -1.86 -22.01
N ASN A 54 -11.56 -3.19 -21.91
CA ASN A 54 -11.39 -4.11 -23.03
C ASN A 54 -12.27 -5.37 -22.90
N ASP A 55 -12.38 -6.13 -23.99
CA ASP A 55 -13.26 -7.31 -24.12
C ASP A 55 -12.58 -8.61 -23.63
N ILE A 56 -11.86 -8.58 -22.50
CA ILE A 56 -11.29 -9.80 -21.88
C ILE A 56 -11.88 -10.01 -20.48
N TRP A 57 -11.67 -11.21 -19.95
CA TRP A 57 -12.07 -11.54 -18.59
C TRP A 57 -11.11 -10.88 -17.59
N HIS A 58 -11.69 -10.20 -16.60
CA HIS A 58 -10.97 -9.63 -15.45
C HIS A 58 -11.48 -10.27 -14.17
N GLU A 59 -10.58 -10.51 -13.22
CA GLU A 59 -10.97 -10.94 -11.89
C GLU A 59 -11.29 -9.71 -11.02
N ILE A 60 -12.50 -9.67 -10.46
CA ILE A 60 -12.79 -8.82 -9.30
C ILE A 60 -12.37 -9.59 -8.06
N GLY A 61 -11.42 -9.05 -7.31
CA GLY A 61 -11.05 -9.53 -5.99
C GLY A 61 -11.43 -8.52 -4.91
N GLY A 62 -11.83 -9.02 -3.73
CA GLY A 62 -11.97 -8.18 -2.56
C GLY A 62 -12.43 -8.94 -1.32
N SER A 63 -12.86 -8.21 -0.32
CA SER A 63 -13.27 -8.80 0.96
C SER A 63 -14.27 -7.95 1.69
N PHE A 64 -15.12 -8.58 2.49
CA PHE A 64 -16.06 -7.90 3.37
C PHE A 64 -16.13 -8.58 4.73
N ARG A 65 -16.65 -7.85 5.73
CA ARG A 65 -16.95 -8.36 7.06
C ARG A 65 -18.26 -7.74 7.52
N ILE A 66 -19.11 -8.54 8.15
CA ILE A 66 -20.35 -8.08 8.76
C ILE A 66 -20.18 -8.12 10.27
N GLU A 67 -20.37 -6.97 10.92
CA GLU A 67 -20.10 -6.80 12.35
C GLU A 67 -21.36 -6.67 13.20
N LYS A 68 -22.52 -6.50 12.57
CA LYS A 68 -23.82 -6.40 13.22
C LYS A 68 -24.78 -7.38 12.58
N GLN A 69 -25.64 -7.99 13.39
CA GLN A 69 -26.71 -8.84 12.89
C GLN A 69 -27.59 -8.03 11.93
N ALA A 70 -27.79 -8.56 10.74
CA ALA A 70 -28.63 -7.95 9.73
C ALA A 70 -29.85 -8.83 9.47
N ALA A 71 -31.00 -8.20 9.19
CA ALA A 71 -32.22 -8.90 8.80
C ALA A 71 -32.14 -9.35 7.33
N LYS A 72 -31.43 -8.61 6.50
CA LYS A 72 -31.28 -8.87 5.07
C LYS A 72 -29.87 -8.55 4.60
N VAL A 73 -29.21 -9.56 4.04
CA VAL A 73 -27.92 -9.42 3.34
C VAL A 73 -28.08 -9.87 1.91
N MET A 74 -27.82 -8.97 0.97
CA MET A 74 -27.85 -9.20 -0.46
C MET A 74 -26.46 -8.91 -1.04
N ILE A 75 -25.94 -9.79 -1.89
CA ILE A 75 -24.76 -9.50 -2.70
C ILE A 75 -25.21 -9.07 -4.10
N TYR A 76 -24.53 -8.09 -4.67
CA TYR A 76 -24.81 -7.50 -5.97
C TYR A 76 -23.53 -7.46 -6.80
N LEU A 77 -23.64 -7.78 -8.09
CA LEU A 77 -22.72 -7.23 -9.08
C LEU A 77 -23.33 -5.96 -9.65
N GLN A 78 -22.57 -4.88 -9.54
CA GLN A 78 -22.93 -3.52 -9.93
C GLN A 78 -21.98 -3.02 -11.02
N GLY A 79 -22.45 -2.05 -11.80
CA GLY A 79 -21.86 -1.72 -13.09
C GLY A 79 -22.13 -2.80 -14.13
N PRO A 80 -21.64 -2.64 -15.37
CA PRO A 80 -21.20 -1.38 -16.00
C PRO A 80 -22.37 -0.38 -16.18
N ALA A 81 -22.17 0.70 -16.94
CA ALA A 81 -23.23 1.63 -17.30
C ALA A 81 -24.44 0.93 -17.95
N ALA A 82 -25.62 1.54 -17.85
CA ALA A 82 -26.84 0.99 -18.45
C ALA A 82 -26.67 0.81 -19.97
N GLY A 83 -27.07 -0.35 -20.48
CA GLY A 83 -26.92 -0.72 -21.90
C GLY A 83 -25.60 -1.40 -22.26
N VAL A 84 -24.66 -1.54 -21.32
CA VAL A 84 -23.44 -2.33 -21.51
C VAL A 84 -23.66 -3.74 -20.96
N ASP A 85 -23.38 -4.76 -21.77
CA ASP A 85 -23.57 -6.15 -21.36
C ASP A 85 -22.50 -6.56 -20.34
N LEU A 86 -22.91 -7.22 -19.26
CA LEU A 86 -22.03 -7.80 -18.25
C LEU A 86 -22.13 -9.33 -18.26
N MET A 87 -21.00 -9.98 -18.49
CA MET A 87 -20.82 -11.41 -18.32
C MET A 87 -20.16 -11.67 -16.97
N VAL A 88 -20.67 -12.66 -16.23
CA VAL A 88 -20.16 -13.04 -14.91
C VAL A 88 -19.92 -14.54 -14.88
N ALA A 89 -18.77 -14.94 -14.35
CA ALA A 89 -18.42 -16.34 -14.16
C ALA A 89 -17.76 -16.55 -12.79
N GLY A 90 -18.06 -17.69 -12.16
CA GLY A 90 -17.37 -18.14 -10.95
C GLY A 90 -17.47 -17.19 -9.75
N LEU A 91 -18.58 -16.47 -9.57
CA LEU A 91 -18.79 -15.68 -8.35
C LEU A 91 -18.74 -16.61 -7.15
N GLN A 92 -17.78 -16.36 -6.27
CA GLN A 92 -17.59 -17.08 -5.04
C GLN A 92 -17.30 -16.11 -3.90
N PHE A 93 -17.78 -16.48 -2.72
CA PHE A 93 -17.36 -15.88 -1.48
C PHE A 93 -17.19 -16.96 -0.42
N PHE A 94 -16.14 -16.86 0.38
CA PHE A 94 -15.84 -17.87 1.39
C PHE A 94 -15.18 -17.23 2.61
N PRO A 95 -15.49 -17.73 3.82
CA PRO A 95 -14.88 -17.22 5.04
C PRO A 95 -13.39 -17.58 5.06
N VAL A 96 -12.54 -16.62 5.41
CA VAL A 96 -11.11 -16.85 5.58
C VAL A 96 -10.87 -17.46 6.95
N ASP A 97 -10.38 -18.71 6.98
CA ASP A 97 -9.74 -19.22 8.19
C ASP A 97 -8.39 -18.50 8.36
N ARG A 98 -8.41 -17.45 9.17
CA ARG A 98 -7.22 -16.65 9.48
C ARG A 98 -6.13 -17.55 10.06
N ARG A 99 -6.44 -18.47 10.98
CA ARG A 99 -5.43 -19.32 11.62
C ARG A 99 -4.78 -20.26 10.60
N ALA A 100 -5.56 -20.88 9.73
CA ALA A 100 -5.03 -21.72 8.66
C ALA A 100 -4.19 -20.92 7.65
N ARG A 101 -4.66 -19.74 7.25
CA ARG A 101 -3.92 -18.85 6.35
C ARG A 101 -2.57 -18.43 6.94
N PHE A 102 -2.51 -18.03 8.21
CA PHE A 102 -1.25 -17.70 8.88
C PHE A 102 -0.30 -18.90 8.94
N ARG A 103 -0.80 -20.11 9.24
CA ARG A 103 0.02 -21.34 9.19
C ARG A 103 0.56 -21.61 7.78
N HIS A 104 -0.27 -21.45 6.75
CA HIS A 104 0.14 -21.63 5.37
C HIS A 104 1.22 -20.61 4.97
N LEU A 105 0.99 -19.31 5.23
CA LEU A 105 1.96 -18.25 4.91
C LEU A 105 3.28 -18.47 5.65
N LYS A 106 3.25 -18.88 6.92
CA LYS A 106 4.47 -19.22 7.67
C LYS A 106 5.28 -20.33 6.97
N ARG A 107 4.62 -21.41 6.53
CA ARG A 107 5.27 -22.48 5.77
C ARG A 107 5.84 -22.01 4.44
N GLN A 108 5.17 -21.09 3.75
CA GLN A 108 5.70 -20.49 2.52
C GLN A 108 6.93 -19.64 2.82
N THR A 109 6.89 -18.80 3.86
CA THR A 109 8.05 -18.02 4.33
C THR A 109 9.23 -18.93 4.67
N GLU A 110 9.00 -20.01 5.41
CA GLU A 110 10.02 -21.03 5.72
C GLU A 110 10.67 -21.61 4.44
N LYS A 111 9.89 -21.83 3.38
CA LYS A 111 10.38 -22.41 2.12
C LYS A 111 11.08 -21.43 1.18
N ILE A 112 10.58 -20.19 1.10
CA ILE A 112 10.99 -19.24 0.05
C ILE A 112 11.82 -18.07 0.57
N ARG A 113 11.79 -17.81 1.88
CA ARG A 113 12.49 -16.67 2.51
C ARG A 113 13.46 -17.09 3.60
N MET A 114 13.44 -18.34 4.04
CA MET A 114 14.38 -18.85 5.04
C MET A 114 15.33 -19.86 4.40
N GLN A 115 16.53 -19.93 4.96
CA GLN A 115 17.61 -20.82 4.53
C GLN A 115 18.33 -21.32 5.78
N ASP A 116 18.85 -22.54 5.73
CA ASP A 116 19.68 -23.07 6.80
C ASP A 116 20.99 -22.27 6.92
N LEU A 117 21.28 -21.79 8.13
CA LEU A 117 22.55 -21.16 8.47
C LEU A 117 23.46 -22.21 9.11
N ILE A 118 24.54 -22.59 8.42
CA ILE A 118 25.53 -23.54 8.94
C ILE A 118 26.72 -22.76 9.53
N LEU A 119 26.89 -22.84 10.84
CA LEU A 119 28.06 -22.27 11.53
C LEU A 119 29.15 -23.34 11.66
N LYS A 120 30.36 -23.03 11.18
CA LYS A 120 31.54 -23.89 11.30
C LYS A 120 32.55 -23.24 12.25
N PHE A 121 32.93 -23.95 13.30
CA PHE A 121 33.94 -23.52 14.26
C PHE A 121 35.21 -24.36 14.08
N SER A 122 36.36 -23.71 13.96
CA SER A 122 37.67 -24.36 13.87
C SER A 122 38.38 -24.37 15.23
N GLY A 123 39.15 -25.43 15.51
CA GLY A 123 40.04 -25.49 16.69
C GLY A 123 39.39 -25.94 18.01
N LEU A 124 38.19 -26.50 17.98
CA LEU A 124 37.53 -27.10 19.14
C LEU A 124 37.55 -28.62 19.05
N ASP A 125 38.34 -29.28 19.90
CA ASP A 125 38.20 -30.72 20.13
C ASP A 125 36.83 -31.00 20.78
N SER A 126 36.21 -32.12 20.42
CA SER A 126 34.86 -32.51 20.88
C SER A 126 34.69 -32.54 22.41
N SER A 127 35.79 -32.63 23.16
CA SER A 127 35.87 -32.55 24.62
C SER A 127 35.69 -31.14 25.21
N ASN A 128 35.96 -30.07 24.44
CA ASN A 128 35.89 -28.66 24.87
C ASN A 128 34.54 -27.98 24.56
N LEU A 129 33.59 -28.70 23.94
CA LEU A 129 32.28 -28.17 23.57
C LEU A 129 31.22 -28.30 24.68
N LEU A 130 31.49 -29.12 25.70
CA LEU A 130 30.58 -29.30 26.84
C LEU A 130 30.43 -27.99 27.62
N GLY A 131 29.24 -27.39 27.53
CA GLY A 131 28.90 -26.14 28.23
C GLY A 131 29.02 -24.86 27.38
N THR A 132 29.47 -24.94 26.13
CA THR A 132 29.53 -23.77 25.23
C THR A 132 28.16 -23.50 24.62
N SER A 133 27.63 -22.28 24.79
CA SER A 133 26.35 -21.85 24.18
C SER A 133 26.59 -20.84 23.06
N VAL A 134 25.96 -21.06 21.90
CA VAL A 134 25.90 -20.07 20.81
C VAL A 134 24.54 -19.38 20.85
N ARG A 135 24.53 -18.04 20.79
CA ARG A 135 23.30 -17.24 20.66
C ARG A 135 23.35 -16.48 19.35
N ILE A 136 22.36 -16.71 18.49
CA ILE A 136 22.15 -15.97 17.26
C ILE A 136 21.04 -14.95 17.51
N ARG A 137 21.30 -13.68 17.20
CA ARG A 137 20.30 -12.59 17.27
C ARG A 137 20.27 -11.88 15.92
N GLN A 138 19.10 -11.84 15.29
CA GLN A 138 18.90 -10.98 14.14
C GLN A 138 18.97 -9.52 14.60
N LEU A 139 19.85 -8.72 14.00
CA LEU A 139 20.02 -7.30 14.35
C LEU A 139 19.16 -6.39 13.48
N GLN A 140 19.05 -6.71 12.17
CA GLN A 140 18.30 -5.91 11.20
C GLN A 140 17.87 -6.78 10.01
N ASN A 141 16.90 -6.28 9.24
CA ASN A 141 16.56 -6.84 7.92
C ASN A 141 17.50 -6.26 6.86
N SER A 142 17.89 -7.06 5.86
CA SER A 142 18.70 -6.60 4.72
C SER A 142 17.85 -5.99 3.59
N PHE A 143 16.55 -6.25 3.58
CA PHE A 143 15.62 -5.69 2.59
C PHE A 143 14.85 -4.50 3.17
N PRO A 144 14.37 -3.58 2.31
CA PRO A 144 13.56 -2.46 2.75
C PRO A 144 12.25 -2.91 3.41
N PHE A 145 12.08 -2.56 4.68
CA PHE A 145 10.85 -2.74 5.43
C PHE A 145 10.53 -1.47 6.19
N GLY A 146 9.46 -0.80 5.79
CA GLY A 146 9.21 0.57 6.19
C GLY A 146 7.75 0.98 6.12
N SER A 147 7.49 2.19 6.59
CA SER A 147 6.19 2.84 6.51
C SER A 147 6.32 4.31 6.13
N ALA A 148 5.20 4.92 5.77
CA ALA A 148 5.13 6.37 5.59
C ALA A 148 5.14 7.07 6.96
N ILE A 149 5.94 8.12 7.09
CA ILE A 149 6.00 9.00 8.26
C ILE A 149 5.64 10.42 7.85
N ARG A 150 5.13 11.19 8.80
CA ARG A 150 4.81 12.61 8.63
C ARG A 150 5.41 13.40 9.77
N ARG A 151 5.67 14.67 9.55
CA ARG A 151 6.24 15.53 10.59
C ARG A 151 5.37 15.58 11.85
N LEU A 152 4.05 15.68 11.69
CA LEU A 152 3.10 15.67 12.81
C LEU A 152 3.09 14.37 13.60
N SER A 153 3.47 13.24 12.99
CA SER A 153 3.56 11.97 13.71
C SER A 153 4.73 11.94 14.69
N MET A 154 5.76 12.76 14.44
CA MET A 154 6.99 12.78 15.22
C MET A 154 6.86 13.42 16.59
N ASP A 155 5.76 14.15 16.85
CA ASP A 155 5.46 14.72 18.16
C ASP A 155 5.02 13.63 19.17
N ASN A 156 4.80 12.39 18.71
CA ASN A 156 4.48 11.24 19.54
C ASN A 156 5.73 10.37 19.75
N GLU A 157 6.36 10.50 20.92
CA GLU A 157 7.56 9.73 21.29
C GLU A 157 7.33 8.21 21.21
N GLY A 158 6.16 7.72 21.63
CA GLY A 158 5.83 6.29 21.54
C GLY A 158 5.71 5.79 20.10
N PHE A 159 5.30 6.65 19.16
CA PHE A 159 5.36 6.33 17.74
C PHE A 159 6.80 6.27 17.24
N ASN A 160 7.65 7.21 17.67
CA ASN A 160 9.05 7.26 17.26
C ASN A 160 9.80 6.01 17.72
N ASP A 161 9.65 5.61 18.98
CA ASP A 161 10.27 4.41 19.54
C ASP A 161 9.82 3.15 18.78
N PHE A 162 8.51 3.01 18.59
CA PHE A 162 7.96 1.91 17.82
C PHE A 162 8.52 1.89 16.38
N PHE A 163 8.62 3.05 15.73
CA PHE A 163 9.10 3.12 14.36
C PHE A 163 10.57 2.70 14.25
N VAL A 164 11.43 3.22 15.11
CA VAL A 164 12.87 2.90 15.14
C VAL A 164 13.10 1.42 15.47
N GLU A 165 12.30 0.84 16.36
CA GLU A 165 12.42 -0.59 16.71
C GLU A 165 12.00 -1.52 15.56
N ASN A 166 11.04 -1.11 14.72
CA ASN A 166 10.37 -2.03 13.79
C ASN A 166 10.70 -1.82 12.30
N PHE A 167 11.23 -0.66 11.90
CA PHE A 167 11.45 -0.32 10.50
C PHE A 167 12.89 0.14 10.21
N ASN A 168 13.39 -0.22 9.03
CA ASN A 168 14.71 0.20 8.53
C ASN A 168 14.61 1.16 7.33
N TRP A 169 13.39 1.45 6.85
CA TRP A 169 13.11 2.36 5.75
C TRP A 169 11.93 3.28 6.06
N ALA A 170 11.95 4.49 5.49
CA ALA A 170 10.88 5.47 5.58
C ALA A 170 10.54 6.07 4.21
N VAL A 171 9.31 6.58 4.10
CA VAL A 171 8.90 7.50 3.04
C VAL A 171 8.15 8.67 3.69
N PHE A 172 8.39 9.90 3.25
CA PHE A 172 7.69 11.05 3.82
C PHE A 172 6.32 11.18 3.16
N GLY A 173 5.28 11.39 3.97
CA GLY A 173 3.91 11.36 3.51
C GLY A 173 3.61 12.45 2.50
N ASN A 174 4.07 13.67 2.78
CA ASN A 174 3.87 14.84 1.92
C ASN A 174 5.10 15.76 1.84
N GLU A 175 6.03 15.65 2.78
CA GLU A 175 7.04 16.66 3.08
C GLU A 175 8.06 16.86 1.95
N LEU A 176 8.12 15.95 0.97
CA LEU A 176 8.93 16.07 -0.26
C LEU A 176 8.11 16.43 -1.52
N LYS A 177 6.77 16.49 -1.42
CA LYS A 177 5.91 16.79 -2.57
C LYS A 177 6.00 18.27 -2.93
N GLN A 178 5.79 18.58 -4.21
CA GLN A 178 5.98 19.93 -4.75
C GLN A 178 5.14 21.00 -4.07
N TYR A 179 3.88 20.73 -3.76
CA TYR A 179 3.04 21.70 -3.05
C TYR A 179 3.45 21.93 -1.59
N TRP A 180 4.26 21.03 -1.01
CA TRP A 180 4.81 21.20 0.34
C TRP A 180 6.14 21.96 0.29
N THR A 181 7.05 21.53 -0.58
CA THR A 181 8.41 22.10 -0.65
C THR A 181 8.50 23.38 -1.45
N GLU A 182 7.51 23.68 -2.31
CA GLU A 182 7.51 24.84 -3.21
C GLU A 182 6.08 25.36 -3.41
N ALA A 183 5.36 25.61 -2.32
CA ALA A 183 3.96 26.07 -2.37
C ALA A 183 3.75 27.30 -3.28
N GLN A 184 4.75 28.18 -3.34
CA GLN A 184 4.86 29.27 -4.30
C GLN A 184 6.11 29.05 -5.15
N GLN A 185 5.99 29.20 -6.46
CA GLN A 185 7.08 28.94 -7.41
C GLN A 185 8.35 29.72 -7.05
N GLY A 186 9.48 29.02 -6.95
CA GLY A 186 10.76 29.60 -6.56
C GLY A 186 10.94 29.91 -5.07
N ASN A 187 9.91 29.69 -4.23
CA ASN A 187 10.00 29.82 -2.77
C ASN A 187 10.04 28.43 -2.12
N PHE A 188 11.25 27.97 -1.84
CA PHE A 188 11.47 26.63 -1.31
C PHE A 188 11.44 26.59 0.21
N ASN A 189 10.80 25.55 0.77
CA ASN A 189 10.80 25.26 2.20
C ASN A 189 10.92 23.76 2.44
N TYR A 190 12.09 23.32 2.91
CA TYR A 190 12.38 21.92 3.19
C TYR A 190 12.43 21.59 4.69
N LYS A 191 12.12 22.54 5.57
CA LYS A 191 12.25 22.39 7.02
C LYS A 191 11.68 21.07 7.55
N ASP A 192 10.44 20.74 7.19
CA ASP A 192 9.79 19.51 7.67
C ASP A 192 10.47 18.25 7.11
N ALA A 193 10.94 18.31 5.85
CA ALA A 193 11.66 17.20 5.23
C ALA A 193 13.04 17.00 5.86
N ASP A 194 13.75 18.08 6.18
CA ASP A 194 15.03 18.04 6.87
C ASP A 194 14.88 17.49 8.30
N GLU A 195 13.85 17.91 9.04
CA GLU A 195 13.58 17.37 10.37
C GLU A 195 13.33 15.85 10.31
N LEU A 196 12.55 15.37 9.32
CA LEU A 196 12.31 13.94 9.11
C LEU A 196 13.57 13.19 8.64
N LEU A 197 14.37 13.78 7.76
CA LEU A 197 15.60 13.18 7.26
C LEU A 197 16.65 13.08 8.36
N ASN A 198 16.74 14.08 9.23
CA ASN A 198 17.60 14.07 10.41
C ASN A 198 17.19 12.98 11.37
N PHE A 199 15.89 12.85 11.67
CA PHE A 199 15.38 11.74 12.49
C PHE A 199 15.76 10.38 11.89
N CYS A 200 15.55 10.18 10.58
CA CYS A 200 15.88 8.92 9.93
C CYS A 200 17.39 8.63 9.97
N THR A 201 18.22 9.62 9.64
CA THR A 201 19.68 9.52 9.62
C THR A 201 20.24 9.18 11.00
N GLN A 202 19.76 9.86 12.05
CA GLN A 202 20.18 9.60 13.44
C GLN A 202 19.85 8.19 13.91
N ASN A 203 18.81 7.57 13.34
CA ASN A 203 18.34 6.24 13.69
C ASN A 203 18.73 5.17 12.65
N ASN A 204 19.65 5.47 11.72
CA ASN A 204 20.08 4.56 10.65
C ASN A 204 18.93 4.02 9.77
N ILE A 205 17.88 4.83 9.57
CA ILE A 205 16.75 4.53 8.70
C ILE A 205 17.01 5.13 7.32
N GLN A 206 16.90 4.32 6.27
CA GLN A 206 17.02 4.80 4.88
C GLN A 206 15.71 5.45 4.42
N VAL A 207 15.80 6.45 3.54
CA VAL A 207 14.63 7.20 3.06
C VAL A 207 14.44 6.99 1.56
N ARG A 208 13.21 6.66 1.17
CA ARG A 208 12.80 6.72 -0.24
C ARG A 208 12.16 8.07 -0.53
N GLY A 209 12.71 8.80 -1.50
CA GLY A 209 12.13 10.05 -1.98
C GLY A 209 10.75 9.84 -2.62
N HIS A 210 9.75 10.58 -2.16
CA HIS A 210 8.40 10.59 -2.72
C HIS A 210 7.78 11.99 -2.59
N CYS A 211 7.75 12.79 -3.65
CA CYS A 211 8.22 12.52 -5.01
C CYS A 211 8.69 13.81 -5.69
N ILE A 212 9.51 13.67 -6.73
CA ILE A 212 10.04 14.81 -7.47
C ILE A 212 8.91 15.48 -8.26
N LEU A 213 8.13 14.71 -9.02
CA LEU A 213 6.98 15.19 -9.80
C LEU A 213 5.77 14.32 -9.50
N TRP A 214 4.58 14.91 -9.55
CA TRP A 214 3.31 14.20 -9.36
C TRP A 214 2.24 14.82 -10.25
N GLU A 215 1.45 13.97 -10.92
CA GLU A 215 0.44 14.35 -11.90
C GLU A 215 -0.96 14.61 -11.30
N GLU A 216 -1.10 14.47 -9.98
CA GLU A 216 -2.37 14.70 -9.28
C GLU A 216 -2.79 16.17 -9.37
N VAL A 217 -3.68 16.47 -10.33
CA VAL A 217 -4.11 17.83 -10.72
C VAL A 217 -4.55 18.67 -9.53
N ALA A 218 -5.24 18.08 -8.55
CA ALA A 218 -5.70 18.78 -7.35
C ALA A 218 -4.56 19.31 -6.46
N THR A 219 -3.34 18.82 -6.64
CA THR A 219 -2.17 19.15 -5.82
C THR A 219 -1.06 19.87 -6.59
N VAL A 220 -1.20 20.03 -7.91
CA VAL A 220 -0.27 20.82 -8.73
C VAL A 220 -0.66 22.30 -8.63
N GLN A 221 0.31 23.19 -8.40
CA GLN A 221 0.05 24.63 -8.33
C GLN A 221 -0.56 25.16 -9.63
N SER A 222 -1.55 26.04 -9.51
CA SER A 222 -2.24 26.64 -10.68
C SER A 222 -1.27 27.36 -11.62
N SER A 223 -0.21 27.98 -11.09
CA SER A 223 0.84 28.59 -11.89
C SER A 223 1.54 27.58 -12.80
N VAL A 224 1.85 26.39 -12.29
CA VAL A 224 2.48 25.29 -13.05
C VAL A 224 1.52 24.74 -14.10
N GLN A 225 0.24 24.59 -13.76
CA GLN A 225 -0.80 24.13 -14.71
C GLN A 225 -1.00 25.09 -15.88
N SER A 226 -0.75 26.39 -15.68
CA SER A 226 -0.91 27.42 -16.71
C SER A 226 0.26 27.52 -17.70
N LEU A 227 1.37 26.79 -17.46
CA LEU A 227 2.56 26.89 -18.29
C LEU A 227 2.35 26.23 -19.66
N ASN A 228 2.91 26.86 -20.70
CA ASN A 228 3.05 26.20 -21.99
C ASN A 228 4.12 25.09 -21.92
N LYS A 229 4.20 24.25 -22.96
CA LYS A 229 5.13 23.11 -23.02
C LYS A 229 6.60 23.50 -22.74
N SER A 230 7.08 24.61 -23.29
CA SER A 230 8.48 25.04 -23.14
C SER A 230 8.78 25.46 -21.70
N ASP A 231 7.88 26.23 -21.10
CA ASP A 231 8.06 26.73 -19.75
C ASP A 231 7.82 25.64 -18.69
N LEU A 232 6.91 24.68 -18.96
CA LEU A 232 6.75 23.50 -18.13
C LEU A 232 8.02 22.64 -18.11
N MET A 233 8.65 22.42 -19.27
CA MET A 233 9.92 21.69 -19.35
C MET A 233 11.02 22.38 -18.54
N LYS A 234 11.11 23.71 -18.58
CA LYS A 234 12.05 24.48 -17.75
C LYS A 234 11.72 24.36 -16.27
N ALA A 235 10.45 24.45 -15.87
CA ALA A 235 10.04 24.32 -14.48
C ALA A 235 10.38 22.93 -13.92
N VAL A 236 10.12 21.87 -14.69
CA VAL A 236 10.51 20.50 -14.35
C VAL A 236 12.02 20.36 -14.21
N GLN A 237 12.80 20.88 -15.17
CA GLN A 237 14.26 20.82 -15.12
C GLN A 237 14.82 21.58 -13.91
N ASN A 238 14.29 22.78 -13.63
CA ASN A 238 14.72 23.59 -12.49
C ASN A 238 14.44 22.87 -11.17
N ARG A 239 13.28 22.24 -11.04
CA ARG A 239 12.93 21.44 -9.85
C ARG A 239 13.87 20.26 -9.66
N LEU A 240 14.17 19.53 -10.73
CA LEU A 240 15.12 18.41 -10.68
C LEU A 240 16.52 18.90 -10.26
N THR A 241 17.02 19.97 -10.89
CA THR A 241 18.33 20.54 -10.58
C THR A 241 18.39 21.09 -9.15
N GLY A 242 17.35 21.78 -8.69
CA GLY A 242 17.30 22.34 -7.33
C GLY A 242 17.38 21.26 -6.25
N LEU A 243 16.65 20.16 -6.43
CA LEU A 243 16.70 19.01 -5.53
C LEU A 243 18.05 18.30 -5.53
N LEU A 244 18.71 18.18 -6.69
CA LEU A 244 20.00 17.49 -6.80
C LEU A 244 21.21 18.35 -6.38
N THR A 245 21.09 19.67 -6.45
CA THR A 245 22.18 20.61 -6.14
C THR A 245 22.05 21.25 -4.75
N GLY A 246 20.98 20.93 -4.00
CA GLY A 246 20.81 21.36 -2.61
C GLY A 246 20.41 22.82 -2.45
N GLN A 247 19.80 23.46 -3.46
CA GLN A 247 19.24 24.80 -3.29
C GLN A 247 18.01 24.74 -2.36
N GLY A 248 18.25 24.91 -1.05
CA GLY A 248 17.23 24.88 0.02
C GLY A 248 17.25 23.65 0.94
N GLU A 249 18.19 22.72 0.74
CA GLU A 249 18.43 21.44 1.46
C GLU A 249 17.25 20.46 1.61
N VAL A 250 17.28 19.40 0.79
CA VAL A 250 17.33 18.00 1.22
C VAL A 250 18.43 17.41 0.32
N GLN A 251 19.55 16.97 0.88
CA GLN A 251 20.57 16.30 0.06
C GLN A 251 20.05 14.91 -0.28
N ALA A 252 19.76 14.69 -1.57
CA ALA A 252 19.43 13.37 -2.07
C ALA A 252 20.54 12.39 -1.69
N LEU A 253 20.15 11.27 -1.05
CA LEU A 253 21.01 10.14 -0.70
C LEU A 253 21.69 9.53 -1.93
#